data_AF-A0A958SRC5-F1
#
_entry.id   AF-A0A958SRC5-F1
#
_cell.length_a   1.000
_cell.length_b   1.000
_cell.length_c   1.000
_cell.angle_alpha   90.00
_cell.angle_beta   90.00
_cell.angle_gamma   90.00
#
_symmetry.space_group_name_H-M   'P 1'
#
loop_
_entity.id
_entity.type
_entity.pdbx_description
1 polymer ?
#
loop_
_entity_poly.entity_id
_entity_poly.type
_entity_poly.pdbx_seq_one_letter_code
_entity_poly.pdbx_strand_id
1 'polypeptide(L)'
;VRNEFLETHTSTLKTILEIINRTTIDFKEIPSIDKTIANRYKQDIQDVREWLNITDWSQNQINQKTVNVIQDKLLKLNIIDNKLKYNELTQQIF
;
A
#
# COMPACT_ATOMS: atom_id res chain seq x y z
N VAL A 1 -1.88 -5.79 8.97
CA VAL A 1 -1.65 -7.19 9.41
C VAL A 1 -2.02 -7.28 10.89
N ARG A 2 -2.57 -8.40 11.37
CA ARG A 2 -2.92 -8.56 12.80
C ARG A 2 -1.65 -8.61 13.67
N ASN A 3 -1.69 -7.99 14.87
CA ASN A 3 -0.53 -7.89 15.76
C ASN A 3 0.06 -9.26 16.14
N GLU A 4 -0.80 -10.24 16.43
CA GLU A 4 -0.39 -11.62 16.73
C GLU A 4 0.52 -12.21 15.63
N PHE A 5 0.21 -11.93 14.36
CA PHE A 5 0.99 -12.40 13.22
C PHE A 5 2.30 -11.62 13.07
N LEU A 6 2.30 -10.31 13.37
CA LEU A 6 3.50 -9.47 13.39
C LEU A 6 4.54 -9.97 14.39
N GLU A 7 4.10 -10.44 15.55
CA GLU A 7 4.97 -10.88 16.64
C GLU A 7 5.52 -12.29 16.43
N THR A 8 4.75 -13.16 15.78
CA THR A 8 5.08 -14.60 15.68
C THR A 8 5.71 -15.01 14.35
N HIS A 9 5.56 -14.22 13.29
CA HIS A 9 5.96 -14.60 11.92
C HIS A 9 6.88 -13.59 11.24
N THR A 10 7.79 -12.95 11.99
CA THR A 10 8.68 -11.88 11.49
C THR A 10 9.48 -12.26 10.24
N SER A 11 10.03 -13.48 10.18
CA SER A 11 10.79 -13.95 9.01
C SER A 11 9.90 -14.07 7.76
N THR A 12 8.69 -14.62 7.92
CA THR A 12 7.71 -14.75 6.83
C THR A 12 7.25 -13.38 6.35
N LEU A 13 7.02 -12.44 7.27
CA LEU A 13 6.67 -11.07 6.93
C LEU A 13 7.74 -10.36 6.13
N LYS A 14 9.01 -10.54 6.50
CA LYS A 14 10.14 -10.00 5.75
C LYS A 14 10.16 -10.55 4.32
N THR A 15 10.04 -11.86 4.16
CA THR A 15 9.98 -12.50 2.84
C THR A 15 8.81 -11.99 2.00
N ILE A 16 7.62 -11.85 2.58
CA ILE A 16 6.44 -11.31 1.88
C ILE A 16 6.71 -9.86 1.45
N LEU A 17 7.25 -9.02 2.33
CA LEU A 17 7.56 -7.63 2.04
C LEU A 17 8.60 -7.51 0.91
N GLU A 18 9.65 -8.31 0.94
CA GLU A 18 10.67 -8.38 -0.12
C GLU A 18 10.06 -8.79 -1.46
N ILE A 19 9.19 -9.80 -1.48
CA ILE A 19 8.49 -10.24 -2.70
C ILE A 19 7.62 -9.11 -3.24
N ILE A 20 6.79 -8.48 -2.40
CA ILE A 20 5.91 -7.37 -2.80
C ILE A 20 6.74 -6.21 -3.36
N ASN A 21 7.77 -5.77 -2.63
CA ASN A 21 8.62 -4.67 -3.07
C ASN A 21 9.27 -4.98 -4.40
N ARG A 22 9.88 -6.16 -4.56
CA ARG A 22 10.48 -6.58 -5.84
C ARG A 22 9.47 -6.63 -6.97
N THR A 23 8.28 -7.20 -6.74
CA THR A 23 7.25 -7.32 -7.78
C THR A 23 6.65 -5.97 -8.18
N THR A 24 6.51 -5.04 -7.23
CA THR A 24 5.87 -3.74 -7.47
C THR A 24 6.75 -2.75 -8.23
N ILE A 25 8.09 -2.87 -8.14
CA ILE A 25 9.04 -2.02 -8.88
C ILE A 25 8.77 -2.10 -10.39
N ASP A 26 8.68 -3.31 -10.93
CA ASP A 26 8.55 -3.54 -12.37
C ASP A 26 7.09 -3.88 -12.78
N PHE A 27 6.11 -3.67 -11.87
CA PHE A 27 4.74 -4.15 -12.09
C PHE A 27 4.10 -3.58 -13.35
N LYS A 28 4.35 -2.29 -13.64
CA LYS A 28 3.85 -1.61 -14.85
C LYS A 28 4.52 -2.12 -16.13
N GLU A 29 5.68 -2.76 -16.04
CA GLU A 29 6.45 -3.27 -17.17
C GLU A 29 5.99 -4.67 -17.62
N ILE A 30 5.16 -5.34 -16.79
CA ILE A 30 4.61 -6.65 -17.12
C ILE A 30 3.82 -6.55 -18.44
N PRO A 31 4.16 -7.35 -19.48
CA PRO A 31 3.50 -7.28 -20.77
C PRO A 31 1.98 -7.50 -20.66
N SER A 32 1.20 -6.60 -21.23
CA SER A 32 -0.27 -6.66 -21.23
C SER A 32 -0.91 -6.73 -19.82
N ILE A 33 -0.28 -6.11 -18.82
CA ILE A 33 -0.83 -6.05 -17.46
C ILE A 33 -2.18 -5.32 -17.41
N ASP A 34 -2.33 -4.27 -18.20
CA ASP A 34 -3.58 -3.53 -18.42
C ASP A 34 -4.72 -4.46 -18.85
N LYS A 35 -4.49 -5.31 -19.86
CA LYS A 35 -5.47 -6.29 -20.35
C LYS A 35 -5.79 -7.35 -19.29
N THR A 36 -4.77 -7.80 -18.55
CA THR A 36 -4.95 -8.80 -17.50
C THR A 36 -5.86 -8.27 -16.40
N ILE A 37 -5.65 -7.03 -15.97
CA ILE A 37 -6.47 -6.36 -14.94
C ILE A 37 -7.88 -6.10 -15.45
N ALA A 38 -8.02 -5.52 -16.65
CA ALA A 38 -9.31 -5.26 -17.28
C ALA A 38 -10.17 -6.53 -17.39
N ASN A 39 -9.58 -7.63 -17.88
CA ASN A 39 -10.28 -8.90 -18.02
C ASN A 39 -10.64 -9.53 -16.68
N ARG A 40 -9.70 -9.53 -15.72
CA ARG A 40 -9.91 -10.17 -14.41
C ARG A 40 -11.01 -9.48 -13.61
N TYR A 41 -11.06 -8.15 -13.64
CA TYR A 41 -11.98 -7.35 -12.85
C TYR A 41 -13.13 -6.74 -13.65
N LYS A 42 -13.27 -7.13 -14.92
CA LYS A 42 -14.30 -6.63 -15.86
C LYS A 42 -14.35 -5.10 -15.91
N GLN A 43 -13.18 -4.47 -15.97
CA GLN A 43 -13.03 -3.02 -16.06
C GLN A 43 -12.78 -2.59 -17.51
N ASP A 44 -13.13 -1.35 -17.84
CA ASP A 44 -12.75 -0.78 -19.13
C ASP A 44 -11.23 -0.66 -19.26
N ILE A 45 -10.69 -1.01 -20.43
CA ILE A 45 -9.25 -1.04 -20.67
C ILE A 45 -8.62 0.36 -20.59
N GLN A 46 -9.34 1.41 -20.99
CA GLN A 46 -8.84 2.78 -20.95
C GLN A 46 -8.77 3.29 -19.51
N ASP A 47 -9.79 3.02 -18.70
CA ASP A 47 -9.80 3.36 -17.28
C ASP A 47 -8.65 2.68 -16.52
N VAL A 48 -8.38 1.40 -16.83
CA VAL A 48 -7.25 0.67 -16.24
C VAL A 48 -5.92 1.30 -16.61
N ARG A 49 -5.75 1.73 -17.86
CA ARG A 49 -4.51 2.39 -18.31
C ARG A 49 -4.31 3.72 -17.63
N GLU A 50 -5.36 4.53 -17.52
CA GLU A 50 -5.28 5.81 -16.81
C GLU A 50 -4.94 5.59 -15.34
N TRP A 51 -5.65 4.67 -14.68
CA TRP A 51 -5.39 4.30 -13.29
C TRP A 51 -3.94 3.82 -13.07
N LEU A 52 -3.42 2.93 -13.94
CA LEU A 52 -2.03 2.49 -13.87
C LEU A 52 -1.04 3.63 -14.10
N ASN A 53 -1.36 4.59 -14.96
CA ASN A 53 -0.49 5.73 -15.25
C ASN A 53 -0.33 6.66 -14.03
N ILE A 54 -1.42 6.90 -13.27
CA ILE A 54 -1.41 7.80 -12.11
C ILE A 54 -1.01 7.13 -10.79
N THR A 55 -0.95 5.80 -10.76
CA THR A 55 -0.70 5.04 -9.53
C THR A 55 0.77 4.69 -9.41
N ASP A 56 1.44 5.09 -8.33
CA ASP A 56 2.80 4.64 -8.03
C ASP A 56 2.85 3.89 -6.70
N TRP A 57 3.64 2.82 -6.65
CA TRP A 57 3.89 2.04 -5.44
C TRP A 57 5.25 2.39 -4.86
N SER A 58 5.26 2.90 -3.62
CA SER A 58 6.49 3.19 -2.88
C SER A 58 7.03 1.92 -2.20
N GLN A 59 8.34 1.69 -2.30
CA GLN A 59 9.06 0.65 -1.57
C GLN A 59 9.56 1.17 -0.21
N ASN A 60 9.31 2.44 0.08
CA ASN A 60 9.64 3.08 1.34
C ASN A 60 8.41 3.18 2.23
N GLN A 61 8.63 3.03 3.54
CA GLN A 61 7.60 3.27 4.55
C GLN A 61 7.13 4.74 4.52
N ILE A 62 5.82 4.93 4.66
CA ILE A 62 5.20 6.25 4.70
C ILE A 62 5.77 7.07 5.85
N ASN A 63 6.15 8.33 5.61
CA ASN A 63 6.75 9.14 6.68
C ASN A 63 5.70 9.66 7.68
N GLN A 64 6.16 9.95 8.90
CA GLN A 64 5.32 10.43 10.00
C GLN A 64 4.57 11.73 9.69
N LYS A 65 5.19 12.67 8.96
CA LYS A 65 4.55 13.94 8.59
C LYS A 65 3.32 13.68 7.73
N THR A 66 3.43 12.81 6.73
CA THR A 66 2.31 12.43 5.86
C THR A 66 1.19 11.76 6.65
N VAL A 67 1.53 10.82 7.55
CA VAL A 67 0.53 10.16 8.42
C VAL A 67 -0.21 11.19 9.28
N ASN A 68 0.51 12.15 9.88
CA ASN A 68 -0.12 13.19 10.69
C ASN A 68 -1.09 14.05 9.87
N VAL A 69 -0.69 14.49 8.66
CA VAL A 69 -1.55 15.28 7.76
C VAL A 69 -2.80 14.51 7.35
N ILE A 70 -2.67 13.20 7.12
CA ILE A 70 -3.84 12.34 6.80
C ILE A 70 -4.77 12.27 8.02
N GLN A 71 -4.23 11.99 9.20
CA GLN A 71 -5.03 11.92 10.43
C GLN A 71 -5.73 13.27 10.74
N ASP A 72 -5.07 14.41 10.50
CA ASP A 72 -5.68 15.74 10.61
C ASP A 72 -6.91 15.89 9.71
N LYS A 73 -6.78 15.49 8.43
CA LYS A 73 -7.88 15.57 7.46
C LYS A 73 -9.03 14.64 7.85
N LEU A 74 -8.73 13.40 8.23
CA LEU A 74 -9.74 12.42 8.62
C LEU A 74 -10.49 12.85 9.88
N LEU A 75 -9.78 13.40 10.88
CA LEU A 75 -10.38 13.93 12.10
C LEU A 75 -11.28 15.12 11.79
N LYS A 76 -10.84 16.05 10.94
CA LYS A 76 -11.65 17.21 10.51
C LYS A 76 -12.94 16.79 9.79
N LEU A 77 -12.90 15.67 9.07
CA LEU A 77 -14.05 15.09 8.38
C LEU A 77 -14.91 14.21 9.29
N ASN A 78 -14.59 14.09 10.59
CA ASN A 78 -15.23 13.19 11.55
C ASN A 78 -15.28 11.72 11.07
N ILE A 79 -14.25 11.27 10.36
CA ILE A 79 -14.09 9.87 9.93
C ILE A 79 -13.42 9.03 11.02
N ILE A 80 -12.58 9.66 11.85
CA ILE A 80 -11.93 9.06 13.02
C ILE A 80 -12.20 9.92 14.25
N ASP A 81 -12.30 9.29 15.42
CA ASP A 81 -12.58 10.00 16.69
C ASP A 81 -11.32 10.58 17.33
N ASN A 82 -10.18 9.93 17.12
CA ASN A 82 -8.90 10.34 17.69
C ASN A 82 -7.74 10.02 16.74
N LYS A 83 -6.60 10.69 16.98
CA LYS A 83 -5.33 10.34 16.34
C LYS A 83 -4.61 9.27 17.15
N LEU A 84 -3.81 8.47 16.45
CA LEU A 84 -2.88 7.50 17.02
C LEU A 84 -1.44 7.96 16.78
N LYS A 85 -0.50 7.48 17.61
CA LYS A 85 0.93 7.73 17.38
C LYS A 85 1.38 6.98 16.13
N TYR A 86 2.40 7.50 15.48
CA TYR A 86 2.92 6.95 14.23
C TYR A 86 3.37 5.49 14.37
N ASN A 87 4.01 5.13 15.48
CA ASN A 87 4.46 3.77 15.77
C ASN A 87 3.33 2.80 16.18
N GLU A 88 2.12 3.30 16.45
CA GLU A 88 0.94 2.44 16.63
C GLU A 88 0.33 2.05 15.26
N LEU A 89 0.61 2.84 14.22
CA LEU A 89 0.12 2.65 12.86
C LEU A 89 1.16 2.01 11.92
N THR A 90 2.44 2.03 12.31
CA THR A 90 3.54 1.58 11.47
C THR A 90 4.51 0.72 12.28
N GLN A 91 5.09 -0.28 11.62
CA GLN A 91 6.11 -1.14 12.19
C GLN A 91 7.33 -1.08 11.29
N GLN A 92 8.49 -0.72 11.86
CA GLN A 92 9.73 -0.79 11.11
C GLN A 92 10.20 -2.24 11.06
N ILE A 93 10.06 -2.85 9.88
CA ILE A 93 10.60 -4.18 9.58
C ILE A 93 11.96 -3.91 8.91
N PHE A 94 13.00 -3.83 9.75
CA PHE A 94 14.44 -3.62 9.48
C PHE A 94 14.83 -2.86 8.20
#